data_AF-A0A2T0VYK2-F1
#
_entry.id   AF-A0A2T0VYK2-F1
#
_cell.length_a   1.000
_cell.length_b   1.000
_cell.length_c   1.000
_cell.angle_alpha   90.00
_cell.angle_beta   90.00
_cell.angle_gamma   90.00
#
_symmetry.space_group_name_H-M   'P 1'
#
loop_
_entity.id
_entity.type
_entity.pdbx_description
1 polymer ?
#
loop_
_entity_poly.entity_id
_entity_poly.type
_entity_poly.pdbx_seq_one_letter_code
_entity_poly.pdbx_strand_id
1 'polypeptide(L)' 'MDYKAAGAPKLGKNAPKHAEHNAHGSKKKPFGTREDKAALLARMKKAAEKK' A
#
# COMPACT_ATOMS: atom_id res chain seq x y z
N MET A 1 25.20 18.68 31.21
CA MET A 1 24.57 17.71 30.29
C MET A 1 24.85 18.19 28.87
N ASP A 2 25.78 17.56 28.17
CA ASP A 2 26.14 17.94 26.79
C ASP A 2 25.15 17.37 25.79
N TYR A 3 24.05 18.09 25.58
CA TYR A 3 22.98 17.70 24.63
C TYR A 3 23.49 17.50 23.18
N LYS A 4 24.69 18.01 22.86
CA LYS A 4 25.35 17.85 21.56
C LYS A 4 25.96 16.46 21.35
N ALA A 5 26.33 15.76 22.44
CA ALA A 5 26.86 14.40 22.39
C ALA A 5 25.76 13.33 22.19
N ALA A 6 24.49 13.68 22.46
CA ALA A 6 23.36 12.76 22.36
C ALA A 6 22.96 12.42 20.91
N GLY A 7 23.43 13.19 19.92
CA GLY A 7 23.13 12.97 18.50
C GLY A 7 21.65 13.15 18.14
N ALA A 8 21.36 13.36 16.86
CA ALA A 8 19.97 13.44 16.38
C ALA A 8 19.38 12.02 16.21
N PRO A 9 18.10 11.79 16.55
CA PRO A 9 17.44 10.52 16.29
C PRO A 9 17.44 10.20 14.79
N LYS A 10 17.81 8.97 14.43
CA LYS A 10 17.83 8.50 13.04
C LYS A 10 16.39 8.31 12.55
N LEU A 11 16.05 8.95 11.43
CA LEU A 11 14.75 8.77 10.78
C LEU A 11 14.67 7.38 10.13
N GLY A 12 13.68 6.57 10.53
CA GLY A 12 13.40 5.27 9.92
C GLY A 12 12.76 5.42 8.55
N LYS A 13 13.58 5.58 7.49
CA LYS A 13 13.09 5.81 6.11
C LYS A 13 12.44 4.60 5.45
N ASN A 14 12.69 3.39 5.96
CA ASN A 14 12.23 2.12 5.38
C ASN A 14 11.20 1.39 6.26
N ALA A 15 10.53 2.09 7.18
CA ALA A 15 9.45 1.49 7.94
C ALA A 15 8.25 1.16 7.03
N PRO A 16 7.56 0.02 7.22
CA PRO A 16 6.33 -0.25 6.50
C PRO A 16 5.30 0.84 6.80
N LYS A 17 4.60 1.31 5.77
CA LYS A 17 3.52 2.30 5.92
C LYS A 17 2.42 1.71 6.80
N HIS A 18 1.84 2.54 7.66
CA HIS A 18 0.68 2.14 8.46
C HIS A 18 -0.45 1.70 7.53
N ALA A 19 -0.96 0.48 7.74
CA ALA A 19 -2.13 -0.01 7.04
C ALA A 19 -3.38 0.51 7.75
N GLU A 20 -4.16 1.35 7.08
CA GLU A 20 -5.40 1.90 7.64
C GLU A 20 -6.44 0.79 7.84
N HIS A 21 -7.15 0.81 8.97
CA HIS A 21 -8.14 -0.22 9.32
C HIS A 21 -9.37 -0.26 8.42
N ASN A 22 -9.67 0.84 7.73
CA ASN A 22 -10.78 0.98 6.79
C ASN A 22 -10.36 0.73 5.32
N ALA A 23 -9.10 0.34 5.08
CA ALA A 23 -8.63 0.00 3.75
C ALA A 23 -9.45 -1.17 3.18
N HIS A 24 -9.89 -1.03 1.94
CA HIS A 24 -10.60 -2.08 1.23
C HIS A 24 -9.71 -3.31 1.05
N GLY A 25 -10.26 -4.50 1.31
CA GLY A 25 -9.51 -5.76 1.28
C GLY A 25 -8.71 -6.05 2.54
N SER A 26 -8.82 -5.21 3.57
CA SER A 26 -8.32 -5.55 4.89
C SER A 26 -9.20 -6.60 5.58
N LYS A 27 -8.66 -7.25 6.62
CA LYS A 27 -9.43 -8.20 7.45
C LYS A 27 -10.70 -7.60 8.05
N LYS A 28 -10.71 -6.28 8.33
CA LYS A 28 -11.86 -5.56 8.89
C LYS A 28 -12.83 -5.06 7.81
N LYS A 29 -12.34 -4.79 6.59
CA LYS A 29 -13.16 -4.36 5.46
C LYS A 29 -12.86 -5.23 4.23
N PRO A 30 -13.39 -6.47 4.18
CA PRO A 30 -13.07 -7.42 3.13
C PRO A 30 -13.70 -7.08 1.77
N PHE A 31 -14.65 -6.14 1.74
CA PHE A 31 -15.40 -5.78 0.53
C PHE A 31 -14.77 -4.60 -0.23
N GLY A 32 -15.04 -4.54 -1.54
CA GLY A 32 -14.54 -3.49 -2.43
C GLY A 32 -13.04 -3.60 -2.70
N THR A 33 -12.47 -4.80 -2.55
CA THR A 33 -11.09 -5.07 -2.97
C THR A 33 -10.99 -4.86 -4.47
N ARG A 34 -9.86 -4.34 -4.93
CA ARG A 34 -9.58 -4.31 -6.36
C ARG A 34 -9.24 -5.72 -6.80
N GLU A 35 -9.69 -6.10 -7.99
CA GLU A 35 -9.32 -7.36 -8.62
C GLU A 35 -7.78 -7.49 -8.67
N ASP A 36 -7.28 -8.71 -8.53
CA ASP A 36 -5.85 -8.99 -8.65
C ASP A 36 -5.31 -8.43 -9.96
N LYS A 37 -4.05 -7.99 -9.94
CA LYS A 37 -3.40 -7.33 -11.09
C LYS A 37 -3.55 -8.15 -12.39
N ALA A 38 -3.49 -9.48 -12.29
CA ALA A 38 -3.68 -10.38 -13.42
C ALA A 38 -5.09 -10.28 -14.03
N ALA A 39 -6.13 -10.28 -13.19
CA ALA A 39 -7.52 -10.17 -13.63
C ALA A 39 -7.80 -8.81 -14.28
N LEU A 40 -7.28 -7.72 -13.69
CA LEU A 40 -7.38 -6.38 -14.26
C LEU A 40 -6.74 -6.32 -15.66
N LEU A 41 -5.54 -6.86 -15.83
CA LEU A 41 -4.84 -6.88 -17.11
C LEU A 41 -5.60 -7.71 -18.16
N ALA A 42 -6.15 -8.86 -17.77
CA ALA A 42 -6.97 -9.67 -18.66
C ALA A 42 -8.21 -8.91 -19.14
N ARG A 43 -8.90 -8.17 -18.26
CA ARG A 43 -10.04 -7.33 -18.64
C ARG A 43 -9.65 -6.23 -19.60
N MET A 44 -8.51 -5.56 -19.36
CA MET A 44 -8.01 -4.51 -20.25
C MET A 44 -7.67 -5.04 -21.64
N LYS A 45 -7.01 -6.20 -21.73
CA LYS A 45 -6.71 -6.85 -23.02
C LYS A 45 -7.99 -7.22 -23.77
N LYS A 46 -8.96 -7.85 -23.10
CA LYS A 46 -10.27 -8.18 -23.67
C LYS A 46 -11.03 -6.94 -24.15
N ALA A 47 -10.91 -5.81 -23.45
CA ALA A 47 -11.54 -4.55 -23.87
C ALA A 47 -10.85 -3.95 -25.10
N ALA A 48 -9.52 -4.07 -25.20
CA ALA A 48 -8.76 -3.63 -26.36
C ALA A 48 -9.06 -4.46 -27.63
N GLU A 49 -9.24 -5.77 -27.49
CA GLU A 49 -9.60 -6.69 -28.59
C GLU A 49 -11.01 -6.45 -29.15
N LYS A 50 -11.90 -5.83 -28.36
CA LYS A 50 -13.28 -5.52 -28.76
C LYS A 50 -13.41 -4.17 -29.48
N LYS A 51 -12.32 -3.42 -29.62
CA LYS A 51 -12.29 -2.11 -30.27
C LYS A 51 -11.72 -2.24 -31.67
#